data_AF-A0A5J4N3C7-F1
#
_entry.id   AF-A0A5J4N3C7-F1
#
_cell.length_a   1.000
_cell.length_b   1.000
_cell.length_c   1.000
_cell.angle_alpha   90.00
_cell.angle_beta   90.00
_cell.angle_gamma   90.00
#
_symmetry.space_group_name_H-M   'P 1'
#
loop_
_entity.id
_entity.type
_entity.pdbx_description
1 polymer ?
#
loop_
_entity_poly.entity_id
_entity_poly.type
_entity_poly.pdbx_seq_one_letter_code
_entity_poly.pdbx_strand_id
1 'polypeptide(L)'
;MKMIRKIEDVTSRSNGVIKKCFDEVIAGVLVSDELRKFLLDEDSEASHVLTEKEKSEFLYKIFFHLSVGGELCQNEDNIKEYSEATRKVYRDIIRLVMCH
;
A
#
# COMPACT_ATOMS: atom_id res chain seq x y z
N MET A 1 6.00 5.61 -8.58
CA MET A 1 6.78 4.34 -8.51
C MET A 1 7.93 4.39 -7.52
N LYS A 2 8.73 5.45 -7.44
CA LYS A 2 9.79 5.57 -6.40
C LYS A 2 9.25 5.40 -4.97
N MET A 3 8.09 6.02 -4.67
CA MET A 3 7.40 5.86 -3.38
C MET A 3 7.01 4.41 -3.08
N ILE A 4 6.30 3.73 -4.01
CA ILE A 4 5.94 2.31 -3.85
C ILE A 4 7.18 1.46 -3.56
N ARG A 5 8.30 1.72 -4.24
CA ARG A 5 9.55 1.01 -3.97
C ARG A 5 10.09 1.21 -2.55
N LYS A 6 9.97 2.42 -1.99
CA LYS A 6 10.31 2.66 -0.57
C LYS A 6 9.44 1.79 0.36
N ILE A 7 8.16 1.65 0.05
CA ILE A 7 7.24 0.79 0.81
C ILE A 7 7.67 -0.67 0.68
N GLU A 8 7.99 -1.13 -0.54
CA GLU A 8 8.49 -2.48 -0.81
C GLU A 8 9.76 -2.80 0.00
N ASP A 9 10.72 -1.88 0.03
CA ASP A 9 12.00 -2.06 0.71
C ASP A 9 11.84 -2.24 2.23
N VAL A 10 10.82 -1.64 2.84
CA VAL A 10 10.60 -1.70 4.29
C VAL A 10 9.54 -2.71 4.74
N THR A 11 8.63 -3.12 3.87
CA THR A 11 7.50 -4.01 4.23
C THR A 11 7.63 -5.43 3.67
N SER A 12 8.47 -5.64 2.64
CA SER A 12 8.57 -6.92 1.93
C SER A 12 10.00 -7.49 1.91
N ARG A 13 10.11 -8.77 1.56
CA ARG A 13 11.40 -9.45 1.29
C ARG A 13 11.84 -9.16 -0.14
N SER A 14 13.09 -9.51 -0.48
CA SER A 14 13.65 -9.32 -1.83
C SER A 14 12.84 -9.95 -2.97
N ASN A 15 12.04 -10.98 -2.69
CA ASN A 15 11.16 -11.62 -3.66
C ASN A 15 9.77 -10.94 -3.79
N GLY A 16 9.45 -9.97 -2.93
CA GLY A 16 8.16 -9.28 -2.86
C GLY A 16 7.19 -9.85 -1.82
N VAL A 17 7.53 -10.95 -1.15
CA VAL A 17 6.66 -11.51 -0.09
C VAL A 17 6.59 -10.53 1.08
N ILE A 18 5.38 -10.15 1.46
CA ILE A 18 5.14 -9.21 2.56
C ILE A 18 5.53 -9.89 3.88
N LYS A 19 6.26 -9.17 4.72
CA LYS A 19 6.65 -9.66 6.04
C LYS A 19 5.41 -9.72 6.94
N LYS A 20 5.17 -10.86 7.61
CA LYS A 20 4.10 -10.98 8.61
C LYS A 20 4.50 -10.29 9.91
N CYS A 21 3.51 -9.81 10.65
CA CYS A 21 3.68 -9.21 11.98
C CYS A 21 2.73 -9.89 12.98
N PHE A 22 2.78 -9.49 14.25
CA PHE A 22 1.77 -9.91 15.22
C PHE A 22 0.41 -9.33 14.86
N ASP A 23 -0.63 -10.12 15.09
CA ASP A 23 -2.00 -9.70 14.86
C ASP A 23 -2.37 -8.54 15.78
N GLU A 24 -2.79 -7.44 15.17
CA GLU A 24 -3.18 -6.20 15.84
C GLU A 24 -4.42 -5.62 15.15
N VAL A 25 -5.33 -5.01 15.90
CA VAL A 25 -6.49 -4.33 15.30
C VAL A 25 -6.23 -2.84 15.27
N ILE A 26 -6.02 -2.29 14.08
CA ILE A 26 -5.75 -0.87 13.86
C ILE A 26 -6.86 -0.29 13.00
N ALA A 27 -7.50 0.79 13.47
CA ALA A 27 -8.63 1.43 12.78
C ALA A 27 -9.77 0.45 12.39
N GLY A 28 -10.00 -0.59 13.20
CA GLY A 28 -11.02 -1.61 12.92
C GLY A 28 -10.62 -2.68 11.91
N VAL A 29 -9.39 -2.66 11.40
CA VAL A 29 -8.84 -3.65 10.48
C VAL A 29 -7.92 -4.60 11.24
N LEU A 30 -8.09 -5.91 11.06
CA LEU A 30 -7.12 -6.89 11.53
C LEU A 30 -5.85 -6.79 10.67
N VAL A 31 -4.75 -6.36 11.28
CA VAL A 31 -3.42 -6.21 10.68
C VAL A 31 -2.58 -7.40 11.10
N SER A 32 -2.07 -8.13 10.10
CA SER A 32 -1.24 -9.33 10.30
C SER A 32 0.05 -9.30 9.47
N ASP A 33 0.33 -8.16 8.82
CA ASP A 33 1.54 -7.96 8.03
C ASP A 33 2.06 -6.52 8.11
N GLU A 34 3.35 -6.39 7.82
CA GLU A 34 4.10 -5.14 7.89
C GLU A 34 3.63 -4.11 6.86
N LEU A 35 2.99 -4.53 5.76
CA LEU A 35 2.45 -3.59 4.77
C LEU A 35 1.24 -2.85 5.33
N ARG A 36 0.26 -3.59 5.85
CA ARG A 36 -0.93 -3.00 6.46
C ARG A 36 -0.58 -2.23 7.71
N LYS A 37 0.37 -2.71 8.51
CA LYS A 37 0.91 -1.96 9.65
C LYS A 37 1.51 -0.63 9.19
N PHE A 38 2.41 -0.64 8.20
CA PHE A 38 3.00 0.58 7.64
C PHE A 38 1.96 1.60 7.16
N LEU A 39 0.86 1.12 6.57
CA LEU A 39 -0.18 1.99 6.00
C LEU A 39 -1.13 2.56 7.06
N LEU A 40 -1.46 1.78 8.09
CA LEU A 40 -2.48 2.13 9.09
C LEU A 40 -1.92 2.70 10.41
N ASP A 41 -0.69 2.33 10.77
CA ASP A 41 -0.01 2.78 11.98
C ASP A 41 0.86 4.01 11.66
N GLU A 42 0.25 5.20 11.80
CA GLU A 42 0.92 6.48 11.52
C GLU A 42 2.10 6.75 12.47
N ASP A 43 2.07 6.18 13.67
CA ASP A 43 3.11 6.31 14.70
C ASP A 43 4.26 5.30 14.52
N SER A 44 4.15 4.38 13.56
CA SER A 44 5.23 3.43 13.28
C SER A 44 6.43 4.12 12.63
N GLU A 45 7.64 3.77 13.11
CA GLU A 45 8.91 4.23 12.53
C GLU A 45 8.99 3.97 11.02
N ALA A 46 8.39 2.87 10.56
CA ALA A 46 8.35 2.52 9.15
C ALA A 46 7.50 3.55 8.36
N SER A 47 6.39 4.05 8.90
CA SER A 47 5.51 5.05 8.24
C SER A 47 6.26 6.34 7.87
N HIS A 48 7.26 6.73 8.67
CA HIS A 48 8.04 7.95 8.49
C HIS A 48 9.02 7.90 7.31
N VAL A 49 9.16 6.75 6.65
CA VAL A 49 9.94 6.61 5.40
C VAL A 49 9.34 7.43 4.25
N LEU A 50 8.04 7.71 4.31
CA LEU A 50 7.35 8.58 3.37
C LEU A 50 7.09 9.95 3.99
N THR A 51 7.34 10.99 3.19
CA THR A 51 6.95 12.36 3.55
C THR A 51 5.44 12.54 3.47
N GLU A 52 4.90 13.50 4.22
CA GLU A 52 3.48 13.86 4.13
C GLU A 52 3.06 14.28 2.70
N LYS A 53 3.98 14.89 1.95
CA LYS A 53 3.75 15.19 0.53
C LYS A 53 3.56 13.90 -0.29
N GLU A 54 4.40 12.89 -0.09
CA GLU A 54 4.25 11.58 -0.76
C GLU A 54 2.94 10.90 -0.36
N LYS A 55 2.57 10.93 0.93
CA LYS A 55 1.28 10.38 1.43
C LYS A 55 0.05 11.12 0.88
N SER A 56 0.21 12.38 0.45
CA SER A 56 -0.84 13.19 -0.18
C SER A 56 -1.01 12.92 -1.69
N GLU A 57 -0.07 12.23 -2.33
CA GLU A 57 -0.16 11.96 -3.78
C GLU A 57 -1.33 11.02 -4.09
N PHE A 58 -2.03 11.28 -5.20
CA PHE A 58 -3.14 10.44 -5.65
C PHE A 58 -2.72 8.96 -5.85
N LEU A 59 -1.49 8.75 -6.33
CA LEU A 59 -0.92 7.41 -6.50
C LEU A 59 -0.80 6.65 -5.18
N TYR A 60 -0.41 7.33 -4.08
CA TYR A 60 -0.37 6.75 -2.74
C TYR A 60 -1.78 6.34 -2.30
N LYS A 61 -2.77 7.21 -2.50
CA LYS A 61 -4.15 6.94 -2.09
C LYS A 61 -4.73 5.71 -2.79
N ILE A 62 -4.47 5.53 -4.09
CA ILE A 62 -4.86 4.31 -4.81
C ILE A 62 -4.18 3.09 -4.17
N PHE A 63 -2.87 3.13 -3.97
CA PHE A 63 -2.11 2.02 -3.39
C PHE A 63 -2.60 1.66 -1.99
N PHE A 64 -2.84 2.67 -1.14
CA PHE A 64 -3.39 2.52 0.19
C PHE A 64 -4.74 1.80 0.16
N HIS A 65 -5.69 2.27 -0.66
CA HIS A 65 -7.02 1.66 -0.73
C HIS A 65 -6.99 0.24 -1.30
N LEU A 66 -6.09 -0.06 -2.23
CA LEU A 66 -5.93 -1.41 -2.75
C LEU A 66 -5.28 -2.36 -1.73
N SER A 67 -4.33 -1.87 -0.92
CA SER A 67 -3.56 -2.70 0.02
C SER A 67 -4.27 -2.91 1.36
N VAL A 68 -4.91 -1.87 1.90
CA VAL A 68 -5.75 -1.97 3.10
C VAL A 68 -7.07 -2.67 2.77
N GLY A 69 -7.58 -2.45 1.55
CA GLY A 69 -8.81 -3.04 1.08
C GLY A 69 -10.05 -2.46 1.76
N GLY A 70 -11.12 -3.26 1.76
CA GLY A 70 -12.39 -3.01 2.44
C GLY A 70 -12.94 -4.32 3.02
N GLU A 71 -14.23 -4.39 3.32
CA GLU A 71 -14.86 -5.53 4.02
C GLU A 71 -14.68 -6.90 3.34
N LEU A 72 -14.35 -6.94 2.05
CA LEU A 72 -14.25 -8.17 1.26
C LEU A 72 -12.86 -8.85 1.25
N CYS A 73 -11.93 -8.46 2.14
CA CYS A 73 -10.68 -9.19 2.46
C CYS A 73 -9.90 -9.75 1.23
N GLN A 74 -9.46 -8.87 0.33
CA GLN A 74 -8.58 -9.21 -0.80
C GLN A 74 -7.11 -9.00 -0.43
N ASN A 75 -6.65 -9.78 0.55
CA ASN A 75 -5.27 -9.73 1.03
C ASN A 75 -4.37 -10.57 0.12
N GLU A 76 -3.37 -9.95 -0.48
CA GLU A 76 -2.32 -10.61 -1.23
C GLU A 76 -1.07 -10.75 -0.36
N ASP A 77 -0.34 -11.85 -0.54
CA ASP A 77 0.91 -12.10 0.18
C ASP A 77 2.12 -11.45 -0.48
N ASN A 78 1.97 -10.96 -1.73
CA ASN A 78 3.04 -10.35 -2.50
C ASN A 78 2.72 -8.90 -2.84
N ILE A 79 3.58 -7.97 -2.39
CA ILE A 79 3.38 -6.54 -2.61
C ILE A 79 3.37 -6.16 -4.09
N LYS A 80 4.01 -6.96 -4.95
CA LYS A 80 4.05 -6.71 -6.38
C LYS A 80 2.65 -6.70 -6.97
N GLU A 81 1.74 -7.53 -6.47
CA GLU A 81 0.37 -7.62 -6.96
C GLU A 81 -0.37 -6.29 -6.75
N TYR A 82 -0.21 -5.67 -5.58
CA TYR A 82 -0.70 -4.31 -5.29
C TYR A 82 -0.01 -3.25 -6.16
N SER A 83 1.31 -3.33 -6.34
CA SER A 83 2.06 -2.41 -7.20
C SER A 83 1.57 -2.45 -8.65
N GLU A 84 1.27 -3.64 -9.18
CA GLU A 84 0.75 -3.83 -10.53
C GLU A 84 -0.70 -3.36 -10.68
N ALA A 85 -1.56 -3.69 -9.72
CA ALA A 85 -2.96 -3.26 -9.68
C ALA A 85 -3.05 -1.73 -9.61
N THR A 86 -2.29 -1.10 -8.70
CA THR A 86 -2.20 0.36 -8.57
C THR A 86 -1.81 1.02 -9.88
N ARG A 87 -0.78 0.48 -10.54
CA ARG A 87 -0.29 1.00 -11.83
C ARG A 87 -1.34 0.86 -12.94
N LYS A 88 -2.11 -0.23 -12.94
CA LYS A 88 -3.21 -0.42 -13.90
C LYS A 88 -4.33 0.59 -13.67
N VAL A 89 -4.84 0.68 -12.44
CA VAL A 89 -5.91 1.62 -12.04
C VAL A 89 -5.50 3.06 -12.35
N TYR A 90 -4.30 3.48 -11.96
CA TYR A 90 -3.81 4.83 -12.22
C TYR A 90 -3.78 5.18 -13.71
N ARG A 91 -3.29 4.26 -14.57
CA ARG A 91 -3.28 4.47 -16.02
C ARG A 91 -4.67 4.52 -16.62
N ASP A 92 -5.58 3.68 -16.15
CA ASP A 92 -6.94 3.63 -16.67
C ASP A 92 -7.70 4.91 -16.31
N ILE A 93 -7.52 5.43 -15.09
CA ILE A 93 -8.08 6.73 -14.68
C ILE A 93 -7.53 7.86 -15.55
N ILE A 94 -6.20 7.93 -15.76
CA ILE A 94 -5.61 8.95 -16.63
C ILE A 94 -6.16 8.86 -18.04
N ARG A 95 -6.28 7.65 -18.60
CA ARG A 95 -6.83 7.46 -19.95
C ARG A 95 -8.25 7.98 -20.07
N LEU A 96 -9.09 7.75 -19.07
CA LEU A 96 -10.46 8.26 -19.05
C LEU A 96 -10.50 9.79 -19.00
N VAL A 97 -9.64 10.41 -18.19
CA VAL A 97 -9.58 11.88 -18.07
C VAL A 97 -9.02 12.54 -19.34
N MET A 98 -8.06 11.91 -20.01
CA MET A 98 -7.39 12.46 -21.20
C MET A 98 -8.15 12.17 -22.51
N CYS A 99 -9.15 11.29 -22.49
CA CYS A 99 -10.03 11.03 -23.64
C CYS A 99 -11.22 11.99 -23.74
N HIS A 100 -11.32 12.97 -22.84
CA HIS A 100 -12.27 14.08 -22.89
C HIS A 100 -11.54 15.41 -23.12
#